data_AF-A0A9D6BJW1-F1
#
_entry.id   AF-A0A9D6BJW1-F1
#
_cell.length_a   1.000
_cell.length_b   1.000
_cell.length_c   1.000
_cell.angle_alpha   90.00
_cell.angle_beta   90.00
_cell.angle_gamma   90.00
#
_symmetry.space_group_name_H-M   'P 1'
#
loop_
_entity.id
_entity.type
_entity.pdbx_description
1 polymer ?
#
loop_
_entity_poly.entity_id
_entity_poly.type
_entity_poly.pdbx_seq_one_letter_code
_entity_poly.pdbx_strand_id
1 'polypeptide(L)'
;EGGNITFTCPGTWTVKGASHDWLGGGSQAAGLMHLPDQRLTEPANWIDINRTDAEGMPMAGRKYHIHFEGGVVVSGVLNAGGQARHESVPKQAQRVEYEPRDPLAEKPWTGLDAMLNSAEQSLG
;
A
#
# COMPACT_ATOMS: atom_id res chain seq x y z
N GLU A 1 -72.22 51.40 -17.33
CA GLU A 1 -71.68 50.02 -17.39
C GLU A 1 -70.22 50.11 -17.80
N GLY A 2 -69.26 49.29 -17.38
CA GLY A 2 -69.26 48.09 -16.56
C GLY A 2 -67.79 47.88 -16.13
N GLY A 3 -67.60 47.43 -14.89
CA GLY A 3 -66.25 47.30 -14.29
C GLY A 3 -66.26 47.14 -12.77
N ASN A 4 -67.42 47.23 -12.11
CA ASN A 4 -67.51 47.01 -10.68
C ASN A 4 -67.45 45.51 -10.37
N ILE A 5 -66.52 45.13 -9.50
CA ILE A 5 -66.44 43.80 -8.90
C ILE A 5 -66.94 43.93 -7.46
N THR A 6 -68.12 43.37 -7.17
CA THR A 6 -68.74 43.42 -5.83
C THR A 6 -68.68 42.05 -5.19
N PHE A 7 -68.06 41.97 -4.00
CA PHE A 7 -68.04 40.77 -3.16
C PHE A 7 -68.96 40.97 -1.96
N THR A 8 -70.00 40.14 -1.83
CA THR A 8 -70.93 40.16 -0.69
C THR A 8 -70.95 38.78 -0.05
N CYS A 9 -70.50 38.68 1.21
CA CYS A 9 -70.74 37.49 2.04
C CYS A 9 -71.11 37.89 3.48
N PRO A 10 -72.03 37.17 4.14
CA PRO A 10 -72.24 37.32 5.58
C PRO A 10 -71.13 36.55 6.30
N GLY A 11 -69.97 37.18 6.46
CA GLY A 11 -68.80 36.59 7.11
C GLY A 11 -67.49 37.29 6.74
N THR A 12 -66.37 36.83 7.30
CA THR A 12 -65.06 37.43 7.04
C THR A 12 -64.46 36.91 5.74
N TRP A 13 -64.38 37.78 4.73
CA TRP A 13 -63.62 37.51 3.52
C TRP A 13 -62.13 37.77 3.75
N THR A 14 -61.29 36.75 3.58
CA THR A 14 -59.85 36.86 3.85
C THR A 14 -59.05 36.50 2.59
N VAL A 15 -58.33 37.48 2.04
CA VAL A 15 -57.36 37.25 0.94
C VAL A 15 -55.99 36.98 1.55
N LYS A 16 -55.47 35.76 1.35
CA LYS A 16 -54.10 35.40 1.74
C LYS A 16 -53.17 35.58 0.54
N GLY A 17 -52.63 36.78 0.38
CA GLY A 17 -51.46 36.98 -0.46
C GLY A 17 -50.24 36.39 0.23
N ALA A 18 -49.43 35.60 -0.47
CA ALA A 18 -48.14 35.17 0.05
C ALA A 18 -47.20 36.38 0.10
N SER A 19 -47.18 37.08 1.24
CA SER A 19 -46.13 38.06 1.52
C SER A 19 -44.83 37.28 1.69
N HIS A 20 -43.93 37.36 0.71
CA HIS A 20 -42.54 36.98 0.94
C HIS A 20 -41.91 38.09 1.77
N ASP A 21 -41.95 37.95 3.09
CA ASP A 21 -41.20 38.81 3.99
C ASP A 21 -39.71 38.53 3.72
N TRP A 22 -39.04 39.45 3.03
CA TRP A 22 -37.60 39.37 2.77
C TRP A 22 -36.85 39.77 4.05
N LEU A 23 -36.89 38.89 5.04
CA LEU A 23 -35.99 38.96 6.19
C LEU A 23 -34.55 38.86 5.67
N GLY A 24 -33.75 39.89 5.95
CA GLY A 24 -32.36 39.99 5.51
C GLY A 24 -31.52 38.78 5.94
N GLY A 25 -30.42 38.53 5.22
CA GLY A 25 -29.57 37.36 5.41
C GLY A 25 -29.03 37.23 6.84
N GLY A 26 -29.30 36.10 7.49
CA GLY A 26 -28.74 35.78 8.80
C GLY A 26 -27.23 35.59 8.69
N SER A 27 -26.46 36.45 9.37
CA SER A 27 -25.02 36.25 9.54
C SER A 27 -24.78 35.52 10.85
N GLN A 28 -24.83 34.20 10.81
CA GLN A 28 -24.27 33.38 11.89
C GLN A 28 -22.91 32.84 11.44
N ALA A 29 -21.92 32.99 12.31
CA ALA A 29 -20.60 32.40 12.10
C ALA A 29 -20.74 30.88 11.99
N ALA A 30 -20.08 30.28 11.01
CA ALA A 30 -20.09 28.83 10.83
C ALA A 30 -19.49 28.17 12.09
N GLY A 31 -20.30 27.40 12.81
CA GLY A 31 -19.82 26.52 13.87
C GLY A 31 -19.06 25.36 13.25
N LEU A 32 -17.76 25.52 13.05
CA LEU A 32 -16.90 24.43 12.60
C LEU A 32 -16.89 23.36 13.71
N MET A 33 -17.39 22.17 13.38
CA MET A 33 -17.28 21.02 14.26
C MET A 33 -15.80 20.69 14.47
N HIS A 34 -15.39 20.46 15.71
CA HIS A 34 -14.04 19.97 15.99
C HIS A 34 -13.89 18.59 15.36
N LEU A 35 -12.77 18.38 14.66
CA LEU A 35 -12.41 17.05 14.18
C LEU A 35 -12.33 16.10 15.39
N PRO A 36 -12.81 14.85 15.27
CA PRO A 36 -12.73 13.89 16.37
C PRO A 36 -11.26 13.70 16.77
N ASP A 37 -10.98 13.92 18.05
CA ASP A 37 -9.65 13.87 18.69
C ASP A 37 -9.08 12.45 18.83
N GLN A 38 -9.52 11.52 17.97
CA GLN A 38 -8.96 10.18 17.92
C GLN A 38 -7.51 10.30 17.47
N ARG A 39 -6.61 10.26 18.46
CA ARG A 39 -5.18 10.04 18.29
C ARG A 39 -5.05 8.80 17.42
N LEU A 40 -4.77 9.01 16.13
CA LEU A 40 -4.55 7.93 15.18
C LEU A 40 -3.37 7.14 15.74
N THR A 41 -3.65 5.99 16.35
CA THR A 41 -2.62 4.99 16.59
C THR A 41 -2.00 4.73 15.23
N GLU A 42 -0.73 5.10 15.03
CA GLU A 42 -0.05 4.92 13.75
C GLU A 42 -0.27 3.45 13.33
N PRO A 43 -0.83 3.19 12.14
CA PRO A 43 -1.08 1.83 11.72
C PRO A 43 0.24 1.06 11.73
N ALA A 44 0.19 -0.20 12.15
CA ALA A 44 1.37 -1.05 12.20
C ALA A 44 2.02 -1.11 10.80
N ASN A 45 3.33 -0.87 10.72
CA ASN A 45 4.05 -0.99 9.46
C ASN A 45 4.19 -2.46 9.08
N TRP A 46 4.26 -2.72 7.78
CA TRP A 46 4.51 -4.04 7.22
C TRP A 46 5.59 -3.95 6.13
N ILE A 47 6.26 -5.06 5.88
CA ILE A 47 7.24 -5.19 4.80
C ILE A 47 7.02 -6.49 4.05
N ASP A 48 7.13 -6.41 2.72
CA ASP A 48 7.10 -7.56 1.83
C ASP A 48 8.41 -7.63 1.04
N ILE A 49 8.94 -8.84 0.95
CA ILE A 49 10.14 -9.16 0.19
C ILE A 49 9.71 -10.04 -0.97
N ASN A 50 10.05 -9.63 -2.18
CA ASN A 50 9.90 -10.44 -3.38
C ASN A 50 11.27 -10.60 -4.05
N ARG A 51 11.70 -11.84 -4.28
CA ARG A 51 12.98 -12.14 -4.93
C ARG A 51 12.81 -13.11 -6.08
N THR A 52 13.28 -12.68 -7.24
CA THR A 52 13.42 -13.49 -8.45
C THR A 52 14.87 -13.61 -8.89
N ASP A 53 15.16 -14.57 -9.76
CA ASP A 53 16.43 -14.64 -10.50
C ASP A 53 16.42 -13.73 -11.74
N ALA A 54 17.45 -13.86 -12.60
CA ALA A 54 17.61 -13.03 -13.80
C ALA A 54 16.54 -13.34 -14.85
N GLU A 55 16.01 -14.55 -14.84
CA GLU A 55 14.97 -15.07 -15.72
C GLU A 55 13.55 -14.80 -15.17
N GLY A 56 13.44 -14.20 -13.98
CA GLY A 56 12.17 -13.87 -13.33
C GLY A 56 11.55 -15.04 -12.55
N MET A 57 12.26 -16.15 -12.38
CA MET A 57 11.78 -17.30 -11.60
C MET A 57 11.86 -17.00 -10.10
N PRO A 58 10.88 -17.49 -9.30
CA PRO A 58 10.83 -17.23 -7.87
C PRO A 58 11.99 -17.93 -7.14
N MET A 59 12.65 -17.18 -6.26
CA MET A 59 13.76 -17.69 -5.47
C MET A 59 13.31 -18.27 -4.14
N ALA A 60 12.67 -19.43 -4.18
CA ALA A 60 12.18 -20.11 -2.98
C ALA A 60 13.28 -20.56 -2.01
N GLY A 61 12.95 -20.67 -0.72
CA GLY A 61 13.80 -21.29 0.30
C GLY A 61 15.00 -20.46 0.74
N ARG A 62 15.17 -19.23 0.25
CA ARG A 62 16.30 -18.38 0.65
C ARG A 62 16.07 -17.75 2.00
N LYS A 63 17.03 -17.92 2.90
CA LYS A 63 17.09 -17.23 4.18
C LYS A 63 17.54 -15.79 3.99
N TYR A 64 16.95 -14.89 4.77
CA TYR A 64 17.27 -13.47 4.75
C TYR A 64 17.17 -12.84 6.14
N HIS A 65 17.83 -11.69 6.28
CA HIS A 65 17.89 -10.85 7.47
C HIS A 65 17.58 -9.40 7.08
N ILE A 66 16.52 -8.83 7.65
CA ILE A 66 16.16 -7.41 7.49
C ILE A 66 16.68 -6.65 8.69
N HIS A 67 17.60 -5.72 8.47
CA HIS A 67 18.12 -4.84 9.52
C HIS A 67 17.33 -3.54 9.51
N PHE A 68 16.72 -3.20 10.63
CA PHE A 68 15.99 -1.95 10.82
C PHE A 68 16.84 -0.91 11.56
N GLU A 69 16.41 0.34 11.50
CA GLU A 69 16.93 1.41 12.35
C GLU A 69 16.74 1.05 13.84
N GLY A 70 17.75 1.29 14.66
CA GLY A 70 17.76 0.88 16.07
C GLY A 70 18.24 -0.56 16.33
N GLY A 71 18.74 -1.26 15.31
CA GLY A 71 19.40 -2.57 15.48
C GLY A 71 18.46 -3.77 15.55
N VAL A 72 17.16 -3.57 15.36
CA VAL A 72 16.18 -4.66 15.26
C VAL A 72 16.44 -5.45 13.98
N VAL A 73 16.49 -6.78 14.09
CA VAL A 73 16.66 -7.68 12.94
C VAL A 73 15.46 -8.61 12.83
N VAL A 74 14.88 -8.69 11.64
CA VAL A 74 13.80 -9.63 11.32
C VAL A 74 14.32 -10.64 10.31
N SER A 75 14.32 -11.92 10.69
CA SER A 75 14.78 -13.01 9.82
C SER A 75 13.61 -13.82 9.26
N GLY A 76 13.79 -14.42 8.10
CA GLY A 76 12.79 -15.29 7.50
C GLY A 76 13.33 -16.14 6.36
N VAL A 77 12.43 -16.92 5.77
CA VAL A 77 12.70 -17.76 4.60
C VAL A 77 11.67 -17.42 3.52
N LEU A 78 12.14 -17.24 2.29
CA LEU A 78 11.23 -17.03 1.16
C LEU A 78 10.38 -18.27 0.90
N ASN A 79 9.08 -18.06 0.71
CA ASN A 79 8.13 -19.10 0.38
C ASN A 79 8.34 -19.65 -1.06
N ALA A 80 7.50 -20.58 -1.48
CA ALA A 80 7.57 -21.18 -2.83
C ALA A 80 7.46 -20.15 -3.98
N GLY A 81 6.81 -19.01 -3.74
CA GLY A 81 6.71 -17.89 -4.67
C GLY A 81 7.87 -16.91 -4.62
N GLY A 82 8.93 -17.18 -3.85
CA GLY A 82 10.05 -16.26 -3.67
C GLY A 82 9.67 -15.03 -2.84
N GLN A 83 8.61 -15.13 -2.03
CA GLN A 83 8.04 -14.03 -1.26
C GLN A 83 8.13 -14.26 0.25
N ALA A 84 8.16 -13.18 1.02
CA ALA A 84 7.93 -13.24 2.46
C ALA A 84 7.38 -11.92 2.99
N ARG A 85 6.46 -12.00 3.94
CA ARG A 85 5.75 -10.85 4.50
C ARG A 85 5.88 -10.82 6.01
N HIS A 86 6.17 -9.64 6.55
CA HIS A 86 6.23 -9.38 7.99
C HIS A 86 5.35 -8.20 8.37
N GLU A 87 4.49 -8.43 9.36
CA GLU A 87 3.61 -7.42 9.94
C GLU A 87 4.26 -6.82 11.20
N SER A 88 3.85 -5.62 11.59
CA SER A 88 4.32 -4.94 12.82
C SER A 88 5.83 -4.73 12.89
N VAL A 89 6.44 -4.37 11.77
CA VAL A 89 7.88 -4.08 11.70
C VAL A 89 8.20 -2.62 12.05
N PRO A 90 9.45 -2.30 12.43
CA PRO A 90 9.88 -0.92 12.60
C PRO A 90 9.74 -0.09 11.31
N LYS A 91 9.71 1.24 11.46
CA LYS A 91 9.38 2.18 10.38
C LYS A 91 10.43 2.27 9.27
N GLN A 92 11.69 2.00 9.57
CA GLN A 92 12.81 2.21 8.63
C GLN A 92 13.65 0.94 8.54
N ALA A 93 13.58 0.26 7.40
CA ALA A 93 14.51 -0.81 7.05
C ALA A 93 15.79 -0.21 6.45
N GLN A 94 16.95 -0.57 6.99
CA GLN A 94 18.26 -0.09 6.51
C GLN A 94 18.81 -0.98 5.40
N ARG A 95 18.77 -2.31 5.56
CA ARG A 95 19.25 -3.25 4.56
C ARG A 95 18.61 -4.63 4.69
N VAL A 96 18.61 -5.38 3.60
CA VAL A 96 18.24 -6.80 3.57
C VAL A 96 19.45 -7.60 3.11
N GLU A 97 19.89 -8.56 3.93
CA GLU A 97 21.01 -9.46 3.63
C GLU A 97 20.47 -10.88 3.42
N TYR A 98 20.86 -11.50 2.31
CA TYR A 98 20.54 -12.89 2.02
C TYR A 98 21.72 -13.78 2.37
N GLU A 99 21.45 -14.98 2.88
CA GLU A 99 22.51 -15.94 3.10
C GLU A 99 23.19 -16.34 1.77
N PRO A 100 24.52 -16.57 1.78
CA PRO A 100 25.24 -17.11 0.63
C PRO A 100 24.57 -18.39 0.14
N ARG A 101 24.58 -18.59 -1.19
CA ARG A 101 24.11 -19.86 -1.74
C ARG A 101 25.20 -20.91 -1.50
N ASP A 102 24.79 -22.11 -1.14
CA ASP A 102 25.68 -23.26 -1.25
C ASP A 102 26.09 -23.42 -2.72
N PRO A 103 27.40 -23.45 -3.03
CA PRO A 103 27.87 -23.72 -4.38
C PRO A 103 27.34 -25.07 -4.84
N LEU A 104 26.83 -25.13 -6.06
CA LEU A 104 26.56 -26.42 -6.69
C LEU A 104 27.88 -27.17 -6.85
N ALA A 105 27.85 -28.49 -6.68
CA ALA A 105 28.99 -29.34 -6.97
C ALA A 105 29.43 -29.10 -8.42
N GLU A 106 30.73 -28.90 -8.62
CA GLU A 106 31.29 -28.69 -9.95
C GLU A 106 31.04 -29.92 -10.81
N LYS A 107 30.36 -29.73 -11.95
CA LYS A 107 30.13 -30.82 -12.89
C LYS A 107 31.45 -31.07 -13.64
N PRO A 108 31.92 -32.33 -13.75
CA PRO A 108 33.14 -32.64 -14.50
C PRO A 108 33.07 -32.07 -15.92
N TRP A 109 34.10 -31.32 -16.32
CA TRP A 109 34.21 -30.80 -17.68
C TRP A 109 34.88 -31.86 -18.57
N THR A 110 34.06 -32.69 -19.22
CA THR A 110 34.54 -33.76 -20.10
C THR A 110 35.46 -33.29 -21.23
N GLY A 111 35.30 -32.02 -21.65
CA GLY A 111 36.20 -31.37 -22.60
C GLY A 111 37.60 -31.13 -22.04
N LEU A 112 37.72 -30.81 -20.74
CA LEU A 112 39.02 -30.67 -20.06
C LEU A 112 39.75 -32.00 -20.06
N ASP A 113 39.03 -33.06 -19.66
CA ASP A 113 39.59 -34.40 -19.55
C ASP A 113 40.13 -34.88 -20.91
N ALA A 114 39.39 -34.60 -21.99
CA ALA A 114 39.85 -34.91 -23.35
C ALA A 114 41.09 -34.09 -23.76
N MET A 115 41.14 -32.81 -23.41
CA MET A 115 42.31 -31.95 -23.68
C MET A 115 43.54 -32.39 -22.87
N LEU A 116 43.36 -32.76 -21.60
CA LEU A 116 44.44 -33.27 -20.75
C LEU A 116 44.98 -34.60 -21.29
N ASN A 117 44.11 -35.54 -21.62
CA ASN A 117 44.50 -36.84 -22.17
C ASN A 117 45.24 -36.70 -23.52
N SER A 118 44.77 -35.80 -24.40
CA SER A 118 45.46 -35.55 -25.68
C SER A 118 46.80 -34.85 -25.51
N ALA A 119 46.92 -33.93 -24.54
CA ALA A 119 48.19 -33.27 -24.23
C ALA A 119 49.21 -34.30 -23.70
N GLU A 120 48.81 -35.16 -22.76
CA GLU A 120 49.68 -36.23 -22.23
C GLU A 120 50.16 -37.21 -23.31
N GLN A 121 49.28 -37.57 -24.25
CA GLN A 121 49.65 -38.44 -25.38
C GLN A 121 50.61 -37.78 -26.38
N SER A 122 50.64 -36.45 -26.45
CA SER A 122 51.55 -35.71 -27.35
C SER A 122 52.94 -35.43 -26.75
N LEU A 123 53.08 -35.63 -25.43
CA LEU A 123 54.29 -35.35 -24.65
C LEU A 123 55.09 -36.61 -24.25
N GLY A 124 54.55 -37.80 -24.50
CA GLY A 124 55.23 -39.10 -24.34
C GLY A 124 55.68 -39.68 -25.68
#